data_AF-A0A8D9APN5-F1
#
_entry.id   AF-A0A8D9APN5-F1
#
_cell.length_a   1.000
_cell.length_b   1.000
_cell.length_c   1.000
_cell.angle_alpha   90.00
_cell.angle_beta   90.00
_cell.angle_gamma   90.00
#
_symmetry.space_group_name_H-M   'P 1'
#
loop_
_entity.id
_entity.type
_entity.pdbx_description
1 polymer ?
#
loop_
_entity_poly.entity_id
_entity_poly.type
_entity_poly.pdbx_seq_one_letter_code
_entity_poly.pdbx_strand_id
1 'polypeptide(L)'
;MSTNGKLFCIFYSIVGIPLTLILFTSLSDRLLVKSNEWLNFFVERCSFQCSDLKIKLSYLCALLGVLSILFVFIPAYVFSSLEPNWTYFDSLYFCFISITTIGLGDYIPGESYPQEYKSLYKILTSVYLLVSLIFTMFVLKTFYAIPELKIMKILSLRFNEPGLYKNTSEYQILFGKEDNTIRKLYAQDSDNHS
;
A
#
# COMPACT_ATOMS: atom_id res chain seq x y z
N MET A 1 18.32 -32.73 13.22
CA MET A 1 17.91 -32.59 11.80
C MET A 1 18.92 -33.30 10.91
N SER A 2 18.46 -34.22 10.05
CA SER A 2 19.32 -34.92 9.07
C SER A 2 19.77 -33.98 7.95
N THR A 3 21.02 -34.15 7.47
CA THR A 3 21.60 -33.39 6.34
C THR A 3 20.72 -33.43 5.10
N ASN A 4 20.12 -34.60 4.81
CA ASN A 4 19.24 -34.78 3.66
C ASN A 4 17.95 -33.94 3.77
N GLY A 5 17.41 -33.81 4.99
CA GLY A 5 16.22 -32.98 5.24
C GLY A 5 16.49 -31.49 5.06
N LYS A 6 17.69 -31.03 5.45
CA LYS A 6 18.11 -29.64 5.22
C LYS A 6 18.23 -29.34 3.71
N LEU A 7 18.86 -30.24 2.95
CA LEU A 7 19.03 -30.07 1.51
C LEU A 7 17.68 -30.05 0.77
N PHE A 8 16.77 -30.96 1.12
CA PHE A 8 15.41 -30.98 0.59
C PHE A 8 14.66 -29.66 0.88
N CYS A 9 14.76 -29.14 2.11
CA CYS A 9 14.12 -27.88 2.50
C CYS A 9 14.61 -26.68 1.69
N ILE A 10 15.90 -26.63 1.37
CA ILE A 10 16.48 -25.56 0.53
C ILE A 10 15.83 -25.59 -0.87
N PHE A 11 15.81 -26.74 -1.53
CA PHE A 11 15.19 -26.87 -2.86
C PHE A 11 13.70 -26.56 -2.84
N TYR A 12 12.98 -27.07 -1.84
CA TYR A 12 11.56 -26.79 -1.64
C TYR A 12 11.29 -25.29 -1.49
N SER A 13 12.12 -24.58 -0.72
CA SER A 13 11.94 -23.14 -0.47
C SER A 13 12.20 -22.30 -1.73
N ILE A 14 13.20 -22.66 -2.53
CA ILE A 14 13.54 -21.95 -3.78
C ILE A 14 12.35 -21.94 -4.75
N VAL A 15 11.62 -23.05 -4.86
CA VAL A 15 10.45 -23.16 -5.76
C VAL A 15 9.17 -22.70 -5.07
N GLY A 16 9.01 -23.03 -3.79
CA GLY A 16 7.79 -22.80 -3.02
C GLY A 16 7.55 -21.33 -2.70
N ILE A 17 8.58 -20.56 -2.36
CA ILE A 17 8.43 -19.14 -2.01
C ILE A 17 7.91 -18.32 -3.21
N PRO A 18 8.52 -18.39 -4.41
CA PRO A 18 7.99 -17.68 -5.58
C PRO A 18 6.56 -18.09 -5.94
N LEU A 19 6.25 -19.40 -5.90
CA LEU A 19 4.92 -19.90 -6.18
C LEU A 19 3.88 -19.35 -5.18
N THR A 20 4.24 -19.35 -3.89
CA THR A 20 3.39 -18.83 -2.81
C THR A 20 3.16 -17.33 -2.97
N LEU A 21 4.19 -16.56 -3.33
CA LEU A 21 4.06 -15.13 -3.61
C LEU A 21 3.14 -14.84 -4.79
N ILE A 22 3.24 -15.61 -5.89
CA ILE A 22 2.36 -15.46 -7.05
C ILE A 22 0.91 -15.76 -6.67
N LEU A 23 0.68 -16.80 -5.87
CA LEU A 23 -0.65 -17.19 -5.40
C LEU A 23 -1.27 -16.08 -4.54
N PHE A 24 -0.54 -15.57 -3.54
CA PHE A 24 -1.02 -14.49 -2.68
C PHE A 24 -1.27 -13.21 -3.47
N THR A 25 -0.38 -12.88 -4.42
CA THR A 25 -0.53 -11.72 -5.29
C THR A 25 -1.82 -11.84 -6.11
N SER A 26 -2.00 -12.95 -6.82
CA SER A 26 -3.16 -13.19 -7.69
C SER A 26 -4.48 -13.18 -6.92
N LEU A 27 -4.51 -13.77 -5.72
CA LEU A 27 -5.69 -13.81 -4.89
C LEU A 27 -6.02 -12.41 -4.33
N SER A 28 -5.00 -11.67 -3.89
CA SER A 28 -5.16 -10.31 -3.41
C SER A 28 -5.63 -9.37 -4.53
N ASP A 29 -5.21 -9.57 -5.78
CA ASP A 29 -5.68 -8.76 -6.92
C ASP A 29 -7.17 -8.97 -7.19
N ARG A 30 -7.65 -10.21 -7.11
CA ARG A 30 -9.08 -10.50 -7.24
C ARG A 30 -9.90 -9.84 -6.12
N LEU A 31 -9.37 -9.84 -4.90
CA LEU A 31 -9.98 -9.14 -3.77
C LEU A 31 -10.00 -7.62 -3.99
N LEU A 32 -8.93 -7.03 -4.54
CA LEU A 32 -8.85 -5.60 -4.86
C LEU A 32 -9.86 -5.17 -5.91
N VAL A 33 -9.99 -5.91 -7.02
CA VAL A 33 -10.99 -5.59 -8.05
C VAL A 33 -12.38 -5.57 -7.45
N LYS A 34 -12.74 -6.63 -6.70
CA LYS A 34 -14.04 -6.73 -6.05
C LYS A 34 -14.26 -5.64 -5.00
N SER A 35 -13.24 -5.33 -4.22
CA SER A 35 -13.30 -4.27 -3.22
C SER A 35 -13.45 -2.88 -3.84
N ASN A 36 -12.79 -2.62 -4.97
CA ASN A 36 -12.90 -1.36 -5.71
C ASN A 36 -14.27 -1.20 -6.35
N GLU A 37 -14.86 -2.29 -6.88
CA GLU A 37 -16.25 -2.28 -7.35
C GLU A 37 -17.22 -1.95 -6.22
N TRP A 38 -17.05 -2.56 -5.05
CA TRP A 38 -17.83 -2.26 -3.85
C TRP A 38 -17.67 -0.80 -3.42
N LEU A 39 -16.43 -0.29 -3.42
CA LEU A 39 -16.17 1.11 -3.07
C LEU A 39 -16.81 2.08 -4.04
N ASN A 40 -16.70 1.85 -5.35
CA ASN A 40 -17.31 2.71 -6.35
C ASN A 40 -18.83 2.72 -6.21
N PHE A 41 -19.44 1.57 -5.95
CA PHE A 41 -20.86 1.48 -5.64
C PHE A 41 -21.25 2.31 -4.39
N PHE A 42 -20.46 2.23 -3.31
CA PHE A 42 -20.71 3.01 -2.09
C PHE A 42 -20.45 4.51 -2.27
N VAL A 43 -19.43 4.89 -3.05
CA VAL A 43 -19.06 6.28 -3.35
C VAL A 43 -20.10 6.93 -4.27
N GLU A 44 -20.60 6.22 -5.28
CA GLU A 44 -21.72 6.69 -6.10
C GLU A 44 -22.99 6.94 -5.27
N ARG A 45 -23.19 6.17 -4.20
CA ARG A 45 -24.30 6.38 -3.26
C ARG A 45 -24.06 7.55 -2.30
N CYS A 46 -22.81 7.85 -1.97
CA CYS A 46 -22.38 8.92 -1.08
C CYS A 46 -21.71 10.07 -1.86
N SER A 47 -22.51 10.80 -2.65
CA SER A 47 -22.09 11.98 -3.42
C SER A 47 -21.86 13.22 -2.53
N PHE A 48 -20.98 13.12 -1.54
CA PHE A 48 -20.52 14.29 -0.76
C PHE A 48 -19.18 14.77 -1.33
N GLN A 49 -19.08 16.09 -1.52
CA GLN A 49 -17.93 16.85 -2.05
C GLN A 49 -16.68 16.80 -1.15
N CYS A 50 -16.20 15.60 -0.82
CA CYS A 50 -14.93 15.39 -0.13
C CYS A 50 -13.82 15.24 -1.17
N SER A 51 -12.64 15.81 -0.88
CA SER A 51 -11.45 15.60 -1.70
C SER A 51 -11.14 14.10 -1.84
N ASP A 52 -10.84 13.64 -3.06
CA ASP A 52 -10.58 12.23 -3.39
C ASP A 52 -9.55 11.55 -2.46
N LEU A 53 -8.55 12.30 -1.99
CA LEU A 53 -7.54 11.83 -1.03
C LEU A 53 -8.13 11.44 0.33
N LYS A 54 -8.97 12.32 0.90
CA LYS A 54 -9.55 12.11 2.24
C LYS A 54 -10.45 10.88 2.24
N ILE A 55 -11.20 10.65 1.17
CA ILE A 55 -12.04 9.47 1.02
C ILE A 55 -11.15 8.21 0.98
N LYS A 56 -10.10 8.19 0.14
CA LYS A 56 -9.17 7.05 0.04
C LYS A 56 -8.43 6.76 1.35
N LEU A 57 -7.97 7.79 2.05
CA LEU A 57 -7.34 7.64 3.37
C LEU A 57 -8.33 7.12 4.41
N SER A 58 -9.54 7.68 4.45
CA SER A 58 -10.58 7.21 5.37
C SER A 58 -10.94 5.75 5.13
N TYR A 59 -11.01 5.34 3.86
CA TYR A 59 -11.22 3.96 3.46
C TYR A 59 -10.09 3.05 3.94
N LEU A 60 -8.83 3.46 3.72
CA LEU A 60 -7.67 2.68 4.15
C LEU A 60 -7.60 2.55 5.68
N CYS A 61 -7.87 3.63 6.42
CA CYS A 61 -7.93 3.59 7.88
C CYS A 61 -9.05 2.67 8.38
N ALA A 62 -10.24 2.76 7.77
CA ALA A 62 -11.36 1.89 8.10
C ALA A 62 -11.02 0.42 7.80
N LEU A 63 -10.43 0.15 6.63
CA LEU A 63 -10.01 -1.19 6.23
C LEU A 63 -8.97 -1.77 7.20
N LEU A 64 -7.95 -0.99 7.55
CA LEU A 64 -6.92 -1.40 8.51
C LEU A 64 -7.53 -1.67 9.89
N GLY A 65 -8.43 -0.82 10.35
CA GLY A 65 -9.14 -1.00 11.63
C GLY A 65 -9.97 -2.28 11.65
N VAL A 66 -10.78 -2.51 10.61
CA VAL A 66 -11.61 -3.71 10.48
C VAL A 66 -10.75 -4.97 10.44
N LEU A 67 -9.68 -4.99 9.63
CA LEU A 67 -8.81 -6.15 9.52
C LEU A 67 -8.01 -6.40 10.80
N SER A 68 -7.60 -5.36 11.51
CA SER A 68 -6.95 -5.51 12.83
C SER A 68 -7.91 -6.16 13.83
N ILE A 69 -9.19 -5.78 13.83
CA ILE A 69 -10.20 -6.42 14.68
C ILE A 69 -10.39 -7.89 14.29
N LEU A 70 -10.58 -8.18 13.00
CA LEU A 70 -10.87 -9.52 12.50
C LEU A 70 -9.70 -10.50 12.63
N PHE A 71 -8.48 -10.05 12.39
CA PHE A 71 -7.30 -10.92 12.31
C PHE A 71 -6.33 -10.77 13.50
N VAL A 72 -6.41 -9.71 14.31
CA VAL A 72 -5.55 -9.57 15.50
C VAL A 72 -6.36 -9.72 16.78
N PHE A 73 -7.33 -8.85 17.03
CA PHE A 73 -8.00 -8.80 18.33
C PHE A 73 -8.93 -9.99 18.59
N ILE A 74 -9.78 -10.36 17.63
CA ILE A 74 -10.67 -11.51 17.77
C ILE A 74 -9.87 -12.83 17.91
N PRO A 75 -8.88 -13.13 17.05
CA PRO A 75 -8.08 -14.33 17.21
C PRO A 75 -7.25 -14.32 18.49
N ALA A 76 -6.74 -13.18 18.96
CA ALA A 76 -6.05 -13.08 20.24
C ALA A 76 -6.95 -13.52 21.41
N TYR A 77 -8.23 -13.13 21.40
CA TYR A 77 -9.20 -13.61 22.40
C TYR A 77 -9.39 -15.13 22.31
N VAL A 78 -9.54 -15.66 21.10
CA VAL A 78 -9.69 -17.10 20.86
C VAL A 78 -8.46 -17.87 21.35
N PHE A 79 -7.25 -17.45 20.96
CA PHE A 79 -6.00 -18.10 21.38
C PHE A 79 -5.80 -18.03 22.89
N SER A 80 -6.12 -16.90 23.54
CA SER A 80 -6.03 -16.79 25.00
C SER A 80 -6.99 -17.72 25.75
N SER A 81 -8.08 -18.14 25.10
CA SER A 81 -9.04 -19.10 25.66
C SER A 81 -8.64 -20.55 25.38
N LEU A 82 -7.97 -20.81 24.25
CA LEU A 82 -7.55 -22.15 23.83
C LEU A 82 -6.19 -22.55 24.41
N GLU A 83 -5.30 -21.59 24.64
CA GLU A 83 -3.95 -21.80 25.19
C GLU A 83 -3.94 -21.42 26.68
N PRO A 84 -3.97 -22.40 27.60
CA PRO A 84 -4.17 -22.14 29.03
C PRO A 84 -3.00 -21.37 29.69
N ASN A 85 -1.82 -21.39 29.07
CA ASN A 85 -0.62 -20.72 29.57
C ASN A 85 -0.41 -19.34 28.93
N TRP A 86 -1.30 -18.90 28.04
CA TRP A 86 -1.15 -17.64 27.34
C TRP A 86 -2.07 -16.59 27.94
N THR A 87 -1.51 -15.42 28.24
CA THR A 87 -2.34 -14.25 28.49
C THR A 87 -2.93 -13.72 27.19
N TYR A 88 -3.92 -12.84 27.30
CA TYR A 88 -4.44 -12.13 26.12
C TYR A 88 -3.34 -11.34 25.39
N PHE A 89 -2.39 -10.73 26.13
CA PHE A 89 -1.29 -10.00 25.53
C PHE A 89 -0.30 -10.93 24.80
N ASP A 90 -0.02 -12.12 25.33
CA ASP A 90 0.78 -13.13 24.64
C ASP A 90 0.13 -13.56 23.32
N SER A 91 -1.19 -13.76 23.35
CA SER A 91 -1.99 -14.13 22.18
C SER A 91 -2.03 -13.02 21.14
N LEU A 92 -2.19 -11.76 21.59
CA LEU A 92 -2.15 -10.57 20.72
C LEU A 92 -0.76 -10.39 20.09
N TYR A 93 0.29 -10.59 20.87
CA TYR A 93 1.66 -10.57 20.41
C TYR A 93 1.90 -11.65 19.34
N PHE A 94 1.47 -12.90 19.60
CA PHE A 94 1.51 -13.99 18.62
C PHE A 94 0.82 -13.62 17.31
N CYS A 95 -0.41 -13.11 17.36
CA CYS A 95 -1.16 -12.68 16.17
C CYS A 95 -0.39 -11.59 15.41
N PHE A 96 0.13 -10.58 16.11
CA PHE A 96 0.87 -9.48 15.50
C PHE A 96 2.14 -9.95 14.81
N ILE A 97 3.03 -10.68 15.50
CA ILE A 97 4.31 -11.14 14.92
C ILE A 97 4.10 -12.13 13.77
N SER A 98 2.99 -12.89 13.79
CA SER A 98 2.69 -13.85 12.74
C SER A 98 2.14 -13.18 11.49
N ILE A 99 1.22 -12.22 11.64
CA ILE A 99 0.63 -11.48 10.52
C ILE A 99 1.65 -10.55 9.87
N THR A 100 2.52 -9.93 10.68
CA THR A 100 3.66 -9.14 10.18
C THR A 100 4.79 -10.00 9.63
N THR A 101 4.67 -11.33 9.67
CA THR A 101 5.66 -12.31 9.19
C THR A 101 7.02 -12.24 9.88
N ILE A 102 7.11 -11.64 11.08
CA ILE A 102 8.33 -11.63 11.90
C ILE A 102 8.63 -13.05 12.39
N GLY A 103 7.61 -13.75 12.91
CA GLY A 103 7.67 -15.18 13.18
C GLY A 103 8.76 -15.63 14.16
N LEU A 104 8.88 -14.97 15.33
CA LEU A 104 9.94 -15.26 16.32
C LEU A 104 9.90 -16.71 16.86
N GLY A 105 8.72 -17.33 16.92
CA GLY A 105 8.56 -18.74 17.28
C GLY A 105 8.66 -19.04 18.78
N ASP A 106 8.63 -18.01 19.62
CA ASP A 106 8.52 -18.08 21.08
C ASP A 106 7.11 -18.52 21.55
N TYR A 107 6.07 -18.10 20.82
CA TYR A 107 4.69 -18.54 21.02
C TYR A 107 4.22 -19.37 19.82
N ILE A 108 3.97 -20.66 20.04
CA ILE A 108 3.49 -21.60 19.03
C ILE A 108 2.23 -22.29 19.56
N PRO A 109 1.06 -22.09 18.92
CA PRO A 109 -0.18 -22.68 19.39
C PRO A 109 -0.14 -24.22 19.26
N GLY A 110 -0.62 -24.90 20.29
CA GLY A 110 -0.80 -26.35 20.30
C GLY A 110 0.47 -27.11 20.66
N GLU A 111 1.51 -26.42 21.14
CA GLU A 111 2.66 -27.06 21.75
C GLU A 111 2.38 -27.50 23.19
N SER A 112 1.65 -26.69 23.94
CA SER A 112 1.27 -26.99 25.33
C SER A 112 0.11 -27.99 25.38
N TYR A 113 0.29 -29.06 26.17
CA TYR A 113 -0.70 -30.09 26.52
C TYR A 113 -1.04 -31.13 25.41
N PRO A 114 -1.32 -32.41 25.76
CA PRO A 114 -1.86 -33.39 24.83
C PRO A 114 -3.31 -33.03 24.48
N GLN A 115 -3.47 -32.22 23.43
CA GLN A 115 -4.76 -32.00 22.79
C GLN A 115 -5.08 -33.21 21.92
N GLU A 116 -6.22 -33.88 22.17
CA GLU A 116 -6.73 -34.99 21.35
C GLU A 116 -6.84 -34.58 19.87
N TYR A 117 -7.06 -33.29 19.60
CA TYR A 117 -7.19 -32.70 18.27
C TYR A 117 -6.00 -31.84 17.83
N LYS A 118 -4.80 -32.05 18.38
CA LYS A 118 -3.59 -31.25 18.11
C LYS A 118 -3.31 -31.07 16.61
N SER A 119 -3.46 -32.12 15.80
CA SER A 119 -3.23 -32.06 14.36
C SER A 119 -4.22 -31.13 13.65
N LEU A 120 -5.51 -31.22 13.97
CA LEU A 120 -6.55 -30.36 13.38
C LEU A 120 -6.34 -28.91 13.77
N TYR A 121 -6.02 -28.65 15.04
CA TYR A 121 -5.75 -27.31 15.53
C TYR A 121 -4.54 -26.65 14.84
N LYS A 122 -3.46 -27.40 14.60
CA LYS A 122 -2.30 -26.92 13.84
C LYS A 122 -2.64 -26.62 12.38
N ILE A 123 -3.49 -27.43 11.75
CA ILE A 123 -3.97 -27.19 10.38
C ILE A 123 -4.83 -25.92 10.34
N LEU A 124 -5.78 -25.77 11.27
CA LEU A 124 -6.63 -24.59 11.37
C LEU A 124 -5.81 -23.32 11.61
N THR A 125 -4.81 -23.38 12.49
CA THR A 125 -3.87 -22.28 12.71
C THR A 125 -3.11 -21.94 11.43
N SER A 126 -2.60 -22.94 10.71
CA SER A 126 -1.89 -22.73 9.45
C SER A 126 -2.78 -22.06 8.40
N VAL A 127 -4.04 -22.50 8.27
CA VAL A 127 -5.02 -21.88 7.38
C VAL A 127 -5.31 -20.43 7.79
N TYR A 128 -5.50 -20.16 9.09
CA TYR A 128 -5.66 -18.82 9.62
C TYR A 128 -4.48 -17.90 9.24
N LEU A 129 -3.23 -18.37 9.41
CA LEU A 129 -2.04 -17.59 9.05
C LEU A 129 -1.97 -17.30 7.55
N LEU A 130 -2.27 -18.29 6.71
CA LEU A 130 -2.31 -18.12 5.25
C LEU A 130 -3.37 -17.08 4.83
N VAL A 131 -4.58 -17.19 5.38
CA VAL A 131 -5.67 -16.25 5.10
C VAL A 131 -5.30 -14.85 5.55
N SER A 132 -4.78 -14.68 6.76
CA SER A 132 -4.38 -13.39 7.30
C SER A 132 -3.28 -12.72 6.47
N LEU A 133 -2.35 -13.51 5.92
CA LEU A 133 -1.30 -13.02 5.03
C LEU A 133 -1.85 -12.52 3.68
N ILE A 134 -2.86 -13.18 3.13
CA ILE A 134 -3.57 -12.71 1.92
C ILE A 134 -4.22 -11.34 2.19
N PHE A 135 -4.89 -11.18 3.34
CA PHE A 135 -5.49 -9.90 3.71
C PHE A 135 -4.44 -8.80 3.97
N THR A 136 -3.29 -9.16 4.53
CA THR A 136 -2.18 -8.22 4.72
C THR A 136 -1.62 -7.75 3.36
N MET A 137 -1.44 -8.66 2.41
CA MET A 137 -1.04 -8.33 1.03
C MET A 137 -2.09 -7.46 0.31
N PHE A 138 -3.37 -7.72 0.54
CA PHE A 138 -4.46 -6.88 0.05
C PHE A 138 -4.40 -5.44 0.59
N VAL A 139 -4.17 -5.25 1.90
CA VAL A 139 -3.97 -3.91 2.50
C VAL A 139 -2.74 -3.25 1.91
N LEU A 140 -1.62 -3.97 1.84
CA LEU A 140 -0.36 -3.46 1.33
C LEU A 140 -0.51 -2.98 -0.12
N LYS A 141 -1.20 -3.75 -0.97
CA LYS A 141 -1.52 -3.34 -2.34
C LYS A 141 -2.47 -2.13 -2.38
N THR A 142 -3.47 -2.07 -1.51
CA THR A 142 -4.35 -0.89 -1.41
C THR A 142 -3.54 0.36 -1.03
N PHE A 143 -2.60 0.23 -0.09
CA PHE A 143 -1.69 1.30 0.30
C PHE A 143 -0.80 1.74 -0.86
N TYR A 144 -0.17 0.80 -1.58
CA TYR A 144 0.64 1.11 -2.77
C TYR A 144 -0.18 1.67 -3.94
N ALA A 145 -1.46 1.31 -4.04
CA ALA A 145 -2.37 1.81 -5.07
C ALA A 145 -2.80 3.27 -4.83
N ILE A 146 -2.68 3.80 -3.61
CA ILE A 146 -2.94 5.20 -3.28
C ILE A 146 -1.63 5.99 -3.53
N PRO A 147 -1.46 6.61 -4.72
CA PRO A 147 -0.18 7.15 -5.16
C PRO A 147 -0.03 8.60 -4.72
N GLU A 148 -0.55 9.01 -3.57
CA GLU A 148 -0.47 10.42 -3.16
C GLU A 148 0.93 10.81 -2.66
N LEU A 149 1.90 9.89 -2.68
CA LEU A 149 3.35 10.17 -2.72
C LEU A 149 3.92 10.40 -4.14
N LYS A 150 3.22 10.01 -5.20
CA LYS A 150 3.49 10.53 -6.55
C LYS A 150 3.16 12.01 -6.66
N ILE A 151 2.44 12.60 -5.69
CA ILE A 151 2.28 14.05 -5.59
C ILE A 151 3.64 14.71 -5.38
N MET A 152 4.62 14.14 -4.67
CA MET A 152 5.97 14.75 -4.64
C MET A 152 6.66 14.74 -6.01
N LYS A 153 6.33 13.79 -6.89
CA LYS A 153 6.87 13.65 -8.25
C LYS A 153 6.09 14.45 -9.31
N ILE A 154 4.78 14.64 -9.14
CA ILE A 154 3.95 15.51 -9.98
C ILE A 154 4.07 16.98 -9.54
N LEU A 155 4.28 17.24 -8.26
CA LEU A 155 4.51 18.57 -7.71
C LEU A 155 5.96 19.01 -7.97
N SER A 156 6.94 18.10 -8.10
CA SER A 156 8.25 18.41 -8.73
C SER A 156 8.15 18.65 -10.25
N LEU A 157 7.18 18.04 -10.94
CA LEU A 157 6.90 18.32 -12.37
C LEU A 157 6.05 19.59 -12.57
N ARG A 158 5.23 19.98 -11.59
CA ARG A 158 4.44 21.23 -11.55
C ARG A 158 5.21 22.39 -10.90
N PHE A 159 6.34 22.14 -10.23
CA PHE A 159 7.41 23.13 -10.04
C PHE A 159 8.34 23.21 -11.25
N ASN A 160 8.22 22.27 -12.20
CA ASN A 160 8.84 22.31 -13.52
C ASN A 160 7.83 22.70 -14.62
N GLU A 161 6.80 23.51 -14.27
CA GLU A 161 5.91 24.35 -15.11
C GLU A 161 4.59 24.56 -14.33
N PRO A 162 4.31 25.77 -13.79
CA PRO A 162 3.78 26.84 -14.63
C PRO A 162 4.26 28.26 -14.22
N GLY A 163 5.11 28.83 -15.07
CA GLY A 163 5.41 30.28 -15.10
C GLY A 163 5.26 30.91 -16.49
N LEU A 164 5.03 30.11 -17.55
CA LEU A 164 5.11 30.63 -18.92
C LEU A 164 3.79 31.23 -19.43
N TYR A 165 2.62 30.77 -18.97
CA TYR A 165 1.33 31.22 -19.53
C TYR A 165 0.72 32.48 -18.90
N LYS A 166 1.50 33.27 -18.13
CA LYS A 166 1.05 34.58 -17.62
C LYS A 166 1.89 35.77 -18.04
N ASN A 167 3.09 35.58 -18.61
CA ASN A 167 3.91 36.69 -19.07
C ASN A 167 4.03 36.83 -20.60
N THR A 168 3.42 35.96 -21.42
CA THR A 168 3.51 36.10 -22.88
C THR A 168 2.88 37.40 -23.38
N SER A 169 1.85 37.94 -22.72
CA SER A 169 1.29 39.26 -23.05
C SER A 169 2.22 40.41 -22.64
N GLU A 170 2.95 40.28 -21.55
CA GLU A 170 3.90 41.31 -21.10
C GLU A 170 5.20 41.29 -21.94
N TYR A 171 5.68 40.10 -22.33
CA TYR A 171 6.80 39.95 -23.26
C TYR A 171 6.44 40.42 -24.68
N GLN A 172 5.25 40.17 -25.21
CA GLN A 172 4.87 40.72 -26.52
C GLN A 172 4.75 42.26 -26.51
N ILE A 173 4.35 42.86 -25.38
CA ILE A 173 4.31 44.31 -25.23
C ILE A 173 5.73 44.89 -25.04
N LEU A 174 6.62 44.22 -24.31
CA LEU A 174 8.02 44.62 -24.11
C LEU A 174 8.84 44.47 -25.40
N PHE A 175 8.79 43.31 -26.05
CA PHE A 175 9.49 43.07 -27.32
C PHE A 175 8.91 43.90 -28.48
N GLY A 176 7.59 44.16 -28.50
CA GLY A 176 6.97 45.07 -29.47
C GLY A 176 7.34 46.55 -29.28
N LYS A 177 7.78 46.94 -28.08
CA LYS A 177 8.29 48.30 -27.79
C LYS A 177 9.78 48.43 -28.12
N GLU A 178 10.56 47.38 -27.87
CA GLU A 178 11.99 47.33 -28.21
C GLU A 178 12.20 47.36 -29.74
N ASP A 179 11.43 46.59 -30.52
CA ASP A 179 11.55 46.56 -31.98
C ASP A 179 11.26 47.92 -32.64
N ASN A 180 10.28 48.66 -32.10
CA ASN A 180 9.96 50.02 -32.58
C ASN A 180 11.00 51.06 -32.18
N THR A 181 11.74 50.83 -31.10
CA THR A 181 12.82 51.72 -30.66
C THR A 181 14.08 51.45 -31.49
N ILE A 182 14.40 50.19 -31.76
CA ILE A 182 15.52 49.80 -32.61
C ILE A 182 15.30 50.23 -34.07
N ARG A 183 14.08 50.08 -34.63
CA ARG A 183 13.77 50.64 -35.96
C ARG A 183 13.92 52.16 -36.06
N LYS A 184 13.61 52.90 -34.99
CA LYS A 184 13.83 54.36 -34.95
C LYS A 184 15.31 54.70 -34.84
N LEU A 185 16.10 53.92 -34.11
CA LEU A 185 17.55 54.12 -34.00
C LEU A 185 18.25 53.85 -35.34
N TYR A 186 17.85 52.80 -36.08
CA TYR A 186 18.42 52.51 -37.40
C TYR A 186 17.98 53.50 -38.49
N ALA A 187 16.75 54.00 -38.46
CA ALA A 187 16.28 55.02 -39.41
C ALA A 187 16.98 56.37 -39.20
N GLN A 188 17.34 56.70 -37.96
CA GLN A 188 18.02 57.96 -37.63
C GLN A 188 19.53 57.91 -37.90
N ASP A 189 20.13 56.72 -37.95
CA ASP A 189 21.53 56.51 -38.34
C ASP A 189 21.71 56.47 -39.87
N SER A 190 20.69 56.03 -40.63
CA SER A 190 20.74 56.05 -42.11
C SER A 190 20.63 57.45 -42.70
N ASP A 191 19.99 58.40 -42.01
CA ASP A 191 19.83 59.78 -42.46
C ASP A 191 21.06 60.67 -42.12
N ASN A 192 22.01 60.17 -41.33
CA ASN A 192 23.20 60.92 -40.89
C ASN A 192 24.47 60.60 -41.71
N HIS A 193 24.36 59.73 -42.72
CA HIS A 193 25.46 59.29 -43.59
C HIS A 193 25.19 59.42 -45.10
N SER A 194 24.26 60.29 -45.48
CA SER A 194 24.09 60.79 -46.86
C SER A 194 24.41 62.28 -46.95
#